data_AF-A0A9J6E556-F1
#
_entry.id   AF-A0A9J6E556-F1
#
_cell.length_a   1.000
_cell.length_b   1.000
_cell.length_c   1.000
_cell.angle_alpha   90.00
_cell.angle_beta   90.00
_cell.angle_gamma   90.00
#
_symmetry.space_group_name_H-M   'P 1'
#
loop_
_entity.id
_entity.type
_entity.pdbx_description
1 polymer ?
#
loop_
_entity_poly.entity_id
_entity_poly.type
_entity_poly.pdbx_seq_one_letter_code
_entity_poly.pdbx_strand_id
1 'polypeptide(L)'
;MSKQVTIEQIAYLERLISCFCVDFRILFPNTPAPCKLHYIIHYPKYMVMYGSLVHLWSMGYEAKHQYFKDLAVKLGNFKNITLTLSNRHQTSEMYLHSFEDSSVKMVTTGCKPVSLERLPTEVQNYITANAMDTSNVFSLVSAKIQGTQYAVDSVQVMSMSDDGPCFATVRDIFSVRRQIIMYAQKLQTIKFDEHYHAYVVRRCPEVIVITDISGLHSNELSIHTLGNKTFISARHTFAENI
;
A
#
# COMPACT_ATOMS: atom_id res chain seq x y z
N MET A 1 -2.08 7.02 -4.43
CA MET A 1 -1.48 7.45 -5.71
C MET A 1 -0.65 6.30 -6.27
N SER A 2 -0.70 6.04 -7.58
CA SER A 2 0.08 4.95 -8.20
C SER A 2 1.56 5.30 -8.21
N LYS A 3 2.40 4.29 -7.95
CA LYS A 3 3.86 4.39 -8.03
C LYS A 3 4.29 4.86 -9.42
N GLN A 4 5.28 5.74 -9.46
CA GLN A 4 5.91 6.16 -10.71
C GLN A 4 6.94 5.11 -11.10
N VAL A 5 6.84 4.60 -12.32
CA VAL A 5 7.82 3.67 -12.90
C VAL A 5 8.87 4.53 -13.59
N THR A 6 10.15 4.33 -13.25
CA THR A 6 11.25 5.10 -13.87
C THR A 6 11.48 4.63 -15.31
N ILE A 7 12.01 5.51 -16.16
CA ILE A 7 12.31 5.19 -17.57
C ILE A 7 13.34 4.05 -17.65
N GLU A 8 14.30 4.02 -16.73
CA GLU A 8 15.30 2.96 -16.63
C GLU A 8 14.68 1.59 -16.35
N GLN A 9 13.69 1.53 -15.44
CA GLN A 9 12.93 0.31 -15.18
C GLN A 9 12.16 -0.18 -16.40
N ILE A 10 11.64 0.74 -17.22
CA ILE A 10 10.94 0.39 -18.47
C ILE A 10 11.93 -0.19 -19.50
N ALA A 11 13.10 0.41 -19.66
CA ALA A 11 14.14 -0.10 -20.55
C ALA A 11 14.65 -1.49 -20.09
N TYR A 12 14.80 -1.68 -18.78
CA TYR A 12 15.15 -2.97 -18.21
C TYR A 12 14.07 -4.03 -18.49
N LEU A 13 12.79 -3.67 -18.35
CA LEU A 13 11.65 -4.53 -18.69
C LEU A 13 11.67 -4.93 -20.17
N GLU A 14 11.94 -4.01 -21.09
CA GLU A 14 12.05 -4.29 -22.53
C GLU A 14 13.10 -5.35 -22.84
N ARG A 15 14.27 -5.25 -22.18
CA ARG A 15 15.33 -6.25 -22.28
C ARG A 15 14.88 -7.61 -21.76
N LEU A 16 14.22 -7.65 -20.59
CA LEU A 16 13.70 -8.90 -20.01
C LEU A 16 12.67 -9.57 -20.92
N ILE A 17 11.76 -8.79 -21.52
CA ILE A 17 10.76 -9.29 -22.48
C ILE A 17 11.43 -9.91 -23.69
N SER A 18 12.49 -9.26 -24.20
CA SER A 18 13.25 -9.75 -25.35
C SER A 18 13.97 -11.06 -25.04
N CYS A 19 14.69 -11.14 -23.91
CA CYS A 19 15.32 -12.39 -23.45
C CYS A 19 14.28 -13.51 -23.30
N PHE A 20 13.16 -13.23 -22.64
CA PHE A 20 12.09 -14.21 -22.45
C PHE A 20 11.51 -14.71 -23.78
N CYS A 21 11.28 -13.83 -24.75
CA CYS A 21 10.78 -14.23 -26.07
C CYS A 21 11.78 -15.12 -26.83
N VAL A 22 13.09 -14.83 -26.71
CA VAL A 22 14.15 -15.67 -27.29
C VAL A 22 14.17 -17.04 -26.62
N ASP A 23 14.20 -17.08 -25.29
CA ASP A 23 14.22 -18.33 -24.52
C ASP A 23 12.98 -19.18 -24.81
N PHE A 24 11.80 -18.57 -24.89
CA PHE A 24 10.56 -19.24 -25.26
C PHE A 24 10.66 -19.90 -26.64
N ARG A 25 11.27 -19.21 -27.62
CA ARG A 25 11.42 -19.75 -28.97
C ARG A 25 12.42 -20.91 -29.03
N ILE A 26 13.47 -20.87 -28.22
CA ILE A 26 14.47 -21.93 -28.10
C ILE A 26 13.84 -23.18 -27.45
N LEU A 27 13.09 -23.00 -26.36
CA LEU A 27 12.47 -24.09 -25.61
C LEU A 27 11.26 -24.70 -26.32
N PHE A 28 10.51 -23.90 -27.09
CA PHE A 28 9.29 -24.33 -27.78
C PHE A 28 9.34 -24.00 -29.28
N PRO A 29 10.26 -24.61 -30.06
CA PRO A 29 10.49 -24.25 -31.47
C PRO A 29 9.29 -24.55 -32.38
N ASN A 30 8.49 -25.57 -32.04
CA ASN A 30 7.34 -26.01 -32.82
C ASN A 30 6.03 -25.33 -32.39
N THR A 31 6.05 -24.51 -31.34
CA THR A 31 4.86 -23.82 -30.84
C THR A 31 4.77 -22.44 -31.47
N PRO A 32 3.63 -22.06 -32.09
CA PRO A 32 3.44 -20.71 -32.58
C PRO A 32 3.44 -19.72 -31.42
N ALA A 33 3.98 -18.53 -31.64
CA ALA A 33 4.00 -17.48 -30.62
C ALA A 33 2.56 -17.08 -30.25
N PRO A 34 2.14 -17.21 -28.98
CA PRO A 34 0.81 -16.77 -28.55
C PRO A 34 0.63 -15.26 -28.78
N CYS A 35 -0.57 -14.83 -29.16
CA CYS A 35 -0.89 -13.40 -29.32
C CYS A 35 -0.57 -12.57 -28.06
N LYS A 36 -0.69 -13.18 -26.87
CA LYS A 36 -0.32 -12.54 -25.60
C LYS A 36 1.16 -12.15 -25.54
N LEU A 37 2.06 -12.97 -26.10
CA LEU A 37 3.49 -12.64 -26.17
C LEU A 37 3.72 -11.43 -27.11
N HIS A 38 3.02 -11.39 -28.24
CA HIS A 38 3.08 -10.24 -29.14
C HIS A 38 2.63 -8.94 -28.45
N TYR A 39 1.57 -8.99 -27.62
CA TYR A 39 1.11 -7.82 -26.88
C TYR A 39 2.11 -7.32 -25.85
N ILE A 40 2.81 -8.22 -25.15
CA ILE A 40 3.81 -7.86 -24.14
C ILE A 40 4.97 -7.06 -24.75
N ILE A 41 5.34 -7.32 -26.00
CA ILE A 41 6.40 -6.55 -26.71
C ILE A 41 6.07 -5.05 -26.75
N HIS A 42 4.79 -4.68 -26.81
CA HIS A 42 4.38 -3.27 -26.85
C HIS A 42 4.26 -2.62 -25.47
N TYR A 43 4.37 -3.39 -24.38
CA TYR A 43 4.18 -2.87 -23.01
C TYR A 43 5.17 -1.76 -22.65
N PRO A 44 6.49 -1.88 -22.93
CA PRO A 44 7.44 -0.80 -22.64
C PRO A 44 7.05 0.51 -23.33
N LYS A 45 6.70 0.45 -24.62
CA LYS A 45 6.24 1.60 -25.39
C LYS A 45 4.99 2.23 -24.79
N TYR A 46 3.99 1.42 -24.42
CA TYR A 46 2.77 1.91 -23.80
C TYR A 46 3.01 2.47 -22.40
N MET A 47 3.95 1.92 -21.63
CA MET A 47 4.32 2.44 -20.32
C MET A 47 4.98 3.81 -20.41
N VAL A 48 5.78 4.07 -21.44
CA VAL A 48 6.33 5.41 -21.71
C VAL A 48 5.23 6.40 -22.09
N MET A 49 4.25 5.99 -22.90
CA MET A 49 3.19 6.88 -23.38
C MET A 49 2.10 7.17 -22.35
N TYR A 50 1.66 6.15 -21.61
CA TYR A 50 0.48 6.20 -20.75
C TYR A 50 0.79 6.02 -19.26
N GLY A 51 2.06 5.76 -18.89
CA GLY A 51 2.44 5.42 -17.53
C GLY A 51 2.05 4.00 -17.15
N SER A 52 1.70 3.79 -15.86
CA SER A 52 1.33 2.47 -15.36
C SER A 52 0.12 1.88 -16.11
N LEU A 53 0.32 0.76 -16.81
CA LEU A 53 -0.74 0.05 -17.55
C LEU A 53 -1.81 -0.57 -16.64
N VAL A 54 -1.56 -0.65 -15.33
CA VAL A 54 -2.56 -1.13 -14.36
C VAL A 54 -3.81 -0.27 -14.41
N HIS A 55 -3.73 1.03 -14.70
CA HIS A 55 -4.94 1.85 -14.80
C HIS A 55 -5.78 1.57 -16.05
N LEU A 56 -5.20 0.91 -17.06
CA LEU A 56 -5.86 0.56 -18.32
C LEU A 56 -6.52 -0.83 -18.27
N TRP A 57 -6.34 -1.59 -17.17
CA TRP A 57 -6.92 -2.92 -17.07
C TRP A 57 -8.45 -2.88 -16.98
N SER A 58 -9.11 -3.89 -17.54
CA SER A 58 -10.57 -3.96 -17.55
C SER A 58 -11.18 -4.60 -16.29
N MET A 59 -10.35 -5.07 -15.36
CA MET A 59 -10.80 -5.79 -14.15
C MET A 59 -11.74 -4.95 -13.29
N GLY A 60 -11.50 -3.63 -13.20
CA GLY A 60 -12.38 -2.72 -12.47
C GLY A 60 -13.78 -2.63 -13.07
N TYR A 61 -13.88 -2.62 -14.41
CA TYR A 61 -15.17 -2.63 -15.09
C TYR A 61 -15.91 -3.95 -14.89
N GLU A 62 -15.21 -5.08 -14.98
CA GLU A 62 -15.83 -6.39 -14.75
C GLU A 62 -16.33 -6.56 -13.31
N ALA A 63 -15.56 -6.07 -12.33
CA ALA A 63 -15.98 -6.02 -10.93
C ALA A 63 -17.25 -5.16 -10.76
N LYS A 64 -17.32 -3.99 -11.41
CA LYS A 64 -18.52 -3.13 -11.38
C LYS A 64 -19.71 -3.80 -12.06
N HIS A 65 -19.51 -4.59 -13.11
CA HIS A 65 -20.59 -5.33 -13.76
C HIS A 65 -21.26 -6.36 -12.84
N GLN A 66 -20.55 -6.94 -11.87
CA GLN A 66 -21.15 -7.89 -10.93
C GLN A 66 -22.31 -7.28 -10.14
N TYR A 67 -22.17 -6.03 -9.68
CA TYR A 67 -23.27 -5.30 -9.03
C TYR A 67 -24.54 -5.27 -9.88
N PHE A 68 -24.40 -4.98 -11.18
CA PHE A 68 -25.53 -4.90 -12.11
C PHE A 68 -26.13 -6.28 -12.40
N LYS A 69 -25.30 -7.32 -12.54
CA LYS A 69 -25.74 -8.70 -12.74
C LYS A 69 -26.58 -9.17 -11.54
N ASP A 70 -26.08 -8.96 -10.34
CA ASP A 70 -26.78 -9.33 -9.10
C ASP A 70 -28.11 -8.58 -8.95
N LEU A 71 -28.10 -7.27 -9.24
CA LEU A 71 -29.29 -6.44 -9.14
C LEU A 71 -30.35 -6.86 -10.16
N ALA A 72 -29.95 -7.18 -11.40
CA ALA A 72 -30.85 -7.70 -12.43
C ALA A 72 -31.55 -8.99 -11.99
N VAL A 73 -30.79 -9.94 -11.43
CA VAL A 73 -31.33 -11.21 -10.92
C VAL A 73 -32.31 -10.96 -9.76
N LYS A 74 -31.96 -10.08 -8.82
CA LYS A 74 -32.80 -9.78 -7.65
C LYS A 74 -34.10 -9.05 -8.00
N LEU A 75 -34.08 -8.14 -8.97
CA LEU A 75 -35.25 -7.36 -9.35
C LEU A 75 -36.26 -8.19 -10.16
N GLY A 76 -35.79 -9.16 -10.95
CA GLY A 76 -36.67 -10.02 -11.78
C GLY A 76 -37.49 -9.27 -12.84
N ASN A 77 -37.23 -7.98 -13.06
CA ASN A 77 -37.92 -7.13 -14.02
C ASN A 77 -36.97 -6.73 -15.17
N PHE A 78 -37.25 -7.26 -16.36
CA PHE A 78 -36.43 -7.06 -17.56
C PHE A 78 -36.96 -5.96 -18.48
N LYS A 79 -38.12 -5.37 -18.17
CA LYS A 79 -38.67 -4.25 -18.97
C LYS A 79 -37.86 -2.99 -18.69
N ASN A 80 -37.16 -2.49 -19.72
CA ASN A 80 -36.24 -1.34 -19.60
C ASN A 80 -35.21 -1.51 -18.48
N ILE A 81 -34.54 -2.66 -18.47
CA ILE A 81 -33.55 -3.03 -17.46
C ILE A 81 -32.44 -1.98 -17.30
N THR A 82 -31.97 -1.37 -18.39
CA THR A 82 -30.93 -0.33 -18.37
C THR A 82 -31.33 0.88 -17.54
N LEU A 83 -32.58 1.36 -17.72
CA LEU A 83 -33.14 2.48 -16.95
C LEU A 83 -33.27 2.14 -15.46
N THR A 84 -33.70 0.92 -15.15
CA THR A 84 -33.88 0.48 -13.77
C THR A 84 -32.53 0.37 -13.05
N LEU A 85 -31.54 -0.23 -13.71
CA LEU A 85 -30.17 -0.36 -13.19
C LEU A 85 -29.47 1.01 -13.05
N SER A 86 -29.65 1.91 -14.03
CA SER A 86 -29.06 3.26 -13.97
C SER A 86 -29.63 4.08 -12.82
N ASN A 87 -30.96 4.08 -12.64
CA ASN A 87 -31.61 4.81 -11.55
C ASN A 87 -31.15 4.30 -10.18
N ARG A 88 -31.14 2.97 -9.99
CA ARG A 88 -30.65 2.34 -8.75
C ARG A 88 -29.21 2.72 -8.44
N HIS A 89 -28.33 2.67 -9.45
CA HIS A 89 -26.94 3.06 -9.29
C HIS A 89 -26.79 4.55 -8.97
N GLN A 90 -27.48 5.44 -9.69
CA GLN A 90 -27.41 6.88 -9.42
C GLN A 90 -27.87 7.23 -8.00
N THR A 91 -28.95 6.59 -7.52
CA THR A 91 -29.40 6.78 -6.14
C THR A 91 -28.38 6.27 -5.11
N SER A 92 -27.71 5.13 -5.37
CA SER A 92 -26.68 4.61 -4.45
C SER A 92 -25.46 5.53 -4.40
N GLU A 93 -24.99 6.02 -5.54
CA GLU A 93 -23.85 6.95 -5.59
C GLU A 93 -24.18 8.27 -4.86
N MET A 94 -25.38 8.82 -5.10
CA MET A 94 -25.83 10.03 -4.40
C MET A 94 -25.82 9.85 -2.88
N TYR A 95 -26.29 8.70 -2.39
CA TYR A 95 -26.26 8.39 -0.96
C TYR A 95 -24.82 8.34 -0.42
N LEU A 96 -23.89 7.67 -1.12
CA LEU A 96 -22.50 7.56 -0.70
C LEU A 96 -21.80 8.94 -0.66
N HIS A 97 -22.01 9.76 -1.69
CA HIS A 97 -21.43 11.11 -1.76
C HIS A 97 -22.00 12.07 -0.72
N SER A 98 -23.22 11.83 -0.22
CA SER A 98 -23.81 12.64 0.85
C SER A 98 -23.10 12.49 2.20
N PHE A 99 -22.25 11.46 2.38
CA PHE A 99 -21.46 11.19 3.59
C PHE A 99 -19.96 11.56 3.45
N GLU A 100 -19.55 12.13 2.32
CA GLU A 100 -18.17 12.62 2.13
C GLU A 100 -18.03 14.05 2.66
N ASP A 101 -18.22 14.22 3.98
CA ASP A 101 -17.73 15.41 4.64
C ASP A 101 -16.20 15.41 4.59
N SER A 102 -15.63 16.50 4.06
CA SER A 102 -14.23 16.67 3.63
C SER A 102 -13.25 16.81 4.81
N SER A 103 -13.69 16.45 6.01
CA SER A 103 -12.82 16.39 7.19
C SER A 103 -11.97 15.11 7.14
N VAL A 104 -10.70 15.23 7.51
CA VAL A 104 -9.76 14.11 7.59
C VAL A 104 -10.40 12.97 8.40
N LYS A 105 -10.88 11.92 7.71
CA LYS A 105 -11.49 10.74 8.34
C LYS A 105 -10.39 9.93 9.00
N MET A 106 -10.00 10.34 10.21
CA MET A 106 -9.19 9.53 11.10
C MET A 106 -10.11 8.53 11.80
N VAL A 107 -9.97 7.25 11.48
CA VAL A 107 -10.68 6.16 12.16
C VAL A 107 -9.68 5.45 13.05
N THR A 108 -9.96 5.35 14.35
CA THR A 108 -9.08 4.69 15.31
C THR A 108 -9.75 3.43 15.85
N THR A 109 -8.95 2.39 16.13
CA THR A 109 -9.43 1.11 16.64
C THR A 109 -8.69 0.74 17.91
N GLY A 110 -9.41 0.20 18.90
CA GLY A 110 -8.79 -0.33 20.12
C GLY A 110 -8.28 0.74 21.09
N CYS A 111 -8.97 1.88 21.18
CA CYS A 111 -8.59 2.99 22.06
C CYS A 111 -8.62 2.59 23.55
N LYS A 112 -7.48 2.65 24.22
CA LYS A 112 -7.35 2.43 25.67
C LYS A 112 -6.73 3.66 26.32
N PRO A 113 -7.31 4.23 27.39
CA PRO A 113 -6.70 5.35 28.09
C PRO A 113 -5.39 4.90 28.75
N VAL A 114 -4.34 5.70 28.60
CA VAL A 114 -3.00 5.41 29.16
C VAL A 114 -2.45 6.66 29.85
N SER A 115 -1.84 6.48 31.01
CA SER A 115 -1.16 7.58 31.71
C SER A 115 0.21 7.86 31.07
N LEU A 116 0.65 9.12 31.11
CA LEU A 116 1.94 9.55 30.54
C LEU A 116 3.12 8.68 31.02
N GLU A 117 3.13 8.34 32.31
CA GLU A 117 4.19 7.56 32.97
C GLU A 117 4.38 6.15 32.38
N ARG A 118 3.34 5.60 31.74
CA ARG A 118 3.39 4.27 31.12
C ARG A 118 3.85 4.29 29.66
N LEU A 119 4.04 5.48 29.08
CA LEU A 119 4.54 5.62 27.71
C LEU A 119 6.06 5.34 27.66
N PRO A 120 6.60 4.91 26.51
CA PRO A 120 8.03 4.86 26.30
C PRO A 120 8.70 6.22 26.52
N THR A 121 9.91 6.25 27.10
CA THR A 121 10.63 7.49 27.45
C THR A 121 10.79 8.43 26.26
N GLU A 122 11.05 7.91 25.06
CA GLU A 122 11.15 8.72 23.84
C GLU A 122 9.84 9.44 23.48
N VAL A 123 8.71 8.77 23.70
CA VAL A 123 7.38 9.36 23.46
C VAL A 123 7.08 10.41 24.51
N GLN A 124 7.43 10.16 25.78
CA GLN A 124 7.31 11.16 26.85
C GLN A 124 8.14 12.41 26.54
N ASN A 125 9.41 12.22 26.18
CA ASN A 125 10.32 13.31 25.80
C ASN A 125 9.75 14.13 24.63
N TYR A 126 9.20 13.48 23.61
CA TYR A 126 8.58 14.16 22.48
C TYR A 126 7.33 14.97 22.88
N ILE A 127 6.47 14.41 23.74
CA ILE A 127 5.27 15.09 24.24
C ILE A 127 5.66 16.34 25.05
N THR A 128 6.66 16.21 25.94
CA THR A 128 7.15 17.31 26.78
C THR A 128 7.84 18.38 25.93
N ALA A 129 8.70 18.00 24.99
CA ALA A 129 9.41 18.92 24.10
C ALA A 129 8.47 19.75 23.22
N ASN A 130 7.32 19.18 22.83
CA ASN A 130 6.30 19.87 22.02
C ASN A 130 5.17 20.50 22.85
N ALA A 131 5.29 20.51 24.18
CA ALA A 131 4.30 21.06 25.10
C ALA A 131 2.86 20.59 24.82
N MET A 132 2.69 19.29 24.49
CA MET A 132 1.37 18.74 24.18
C MET A 132 0.51 18.58 25.42
N ASP A 133 -0.79 18.79 25.27
CA ASP A 133 -1.78 18.58 26.33
C ASP A 133 -2.03 17.07 26.54
N THR A 134 -1.70 16.61 27.74
CA THR A 134 -1.71 15.19 28.14
C THR A 134 -3.00 14.78 28.84
N SER A 135 -4.03 15.63 28.84
CA SER A 135 -5.33 15.31 29.46
C SER A 135 -6.00 14.08 28.85
N ASN A 136 -5.78 13.84 27.54
CA ASN A 136 -6.40 12.76 26.78
C ASN A 136 -5.36 12.00 25.96
N VAL A 137 -4.77 10.98 26.58
CA VAL A 137 -3.80 10.07 25.95
C VAL A 137 -4.41 8.68 25.82
N PHE A 138 -4.41 8.16 24.59
CA PHE A 138 -4.93 6.83 24.29
C PHE A 138 -3.87 5.98 23.57
N SER A 139 -3.72 4.73 23.98
CA SER A 139 -3.06 3.70 23.16
C SER A 139 -4.06 3.13 22.16
N LEU A 140 -3.60 2.87 20.94
CA LEU A 140 -4.40 2.39 19.82
C LEU A 140 -3.86 1.05 19.31
N VAL A 141 -4.74 0.21 18.78
CA VAL A 141 -4.36 -1.00 18.02
C VAL A 141 -4.08 -0.64 16.56
N SER A 142 -4.89 0.25 15.99
CA SER A 142 -4.67 0.78 14.65
C SER A 142 -5.28 2.17 14.47
N ALA A 143 -4.74 2.92 13.52
CA ALA A 143 -5.25 4.20 13.07
C ALA A 143 -5.29 4.22 11.54
N LYS A 144 -6.44 4.56 10.96
CA LYS A 144 -6.61 4.76 9.51
C LYS A 144 -6.72 6.26 9.25
N ILE A 145 -5.75 6.81 8.52
CA ILE A 145 -5.60 8.24 8.25
C ILE A 145 -5.52 8.43 6.75
N GLN A 146 -6.41 9.25 6.17
CA GLN A 146 -6.45 9.54 4.73
C GLN A 146 -6.48 8.27 3.84
N GLY A 147 -7.07 7.19 4.35
CA GLY A 147 -7.17 5.91 3.63
C GLY A 147 -6.04 4.91 3.92
N THR A 148 -4.89 5.35 4.44
CA THR A 148 -3.79 4.47 4.86
C THR A 148 -4.02 3.96 6.27
N GLN A 149 -3.98 2.65 6.46
CA GLN A 149 -4.05 2.03 7.77
C GLN A 149 -2.64 1.93 8.38
N TYR A 150 -2.54 2.16 9.67
CA TYR A 150 -1.35 1.93 10.48
C TYR A 150 -1.74 1.06 11.67
N ALA A 151 -1.16 -0.13 11.77
CA ALA A 151 -1.42 -1.09 12.84
C ALA A 151 -0.16 -1.39 13.63
N VAL A 152 -0.33 -1.78 14.89
CA VAL A 152 0.75 -2.36 15.70
C VAL A 152 1.32 -3.59 14.99
N ASP A 153 2.63 -3.76 15.06
CA ASP A 153 3.46 -4.76 14.35
C ASP A 153 3.51 -4.61 12.82
N SER A 154 2.88 -3.59 12.25
CA SER A 154 3.06 -3.24 10.84
C SER A 154 4.45 -2.65 10.58
N VAL A 155 4.96 -2.84 9.37
CA VAL A 155 6.22 -2.24 8.92
C VAL A 155 5.97 -1.09 7.98
N GLN A 156 6.73 -0.01 8.19
CA GLN A 156 6.73 1.19 7.40
C GLN A 156 8.10 1.41 6.75
N VAL A 157 8.10 1.99 5.54
CA VAL A 157 9.33 2.42 4.88
C VAL A 157 9.65 3.83 5.36
N MET A 158 10.82 4.01 5.98
CA MET A 158 11.24 5.29 6.56
C MET A 158 11.97 6.18 5.55
N SER A 159 12.87 5.59 4.77
CA SER A 159 13.67 6.28 3.77
C SER A 159 14.20 5.30 2.73
N MET A 160 14.56 5.84 1.56
CA MET A 160 15.28 5.12 0.51
C MET A 160 16.71 5.67 0.45
N SER A 161 17.70 4.80 0.51
CA SER A 161 19.12 5.14 0.33
C SER A 161 19.72 4.30 -0.78
N ASP A 162 20.91 4.66 -1.27
CA ASP A 162 21.63 3.90 -2.31
C ASP A 162 21.91 2.44 -1.89
N ASP A 163 22.10 2.19 -0.59
CA ASP A 163 22.29 0.85 -0.01
C ASP A 163 20.97 0.06 0.16
N GLY A 164 19.84 0.67 -0.22
CA GLY A 164 18.51 0.10 -0.13
C GLY A 164 17.59 0.83 0.88
N PRO A 165 16.36 0.33 1.04
CA PRO A 165 15.36 0.95 1.93
C PRO A 165 15.65 0.72 3.40
N CYS A 166 15.33 1.73 4.22
CA CYS A 166 15.29 1.62 5.67
C CYS A 166 13.86 1.38 6.14
N PHE A 167 13.64 0.36 6.96
CA PHE A 167 12.30 -0.01 7.45
C PHE A 167 12.19 0.26 8.95
N ALA A 168 10.97 0.43 9.45
CA ALA A 168 10.67 0.46 10.88
C ALA A 168 9.41 -0.35 11.21
N THR A 169 9.44 -1.12 12.29
CA THR A 169 8.27 -1.83 12.81
C THR A 169 7.57 -0.97 13.85
N VAL A 170 6.29 -0.68 13.64
CA VAL A 170 5.46 0.03 14.60
C VAL A 170 5.23 -0.88 15.81
N ARG A 171 5.67 -0.44 17.00
CA ARG A 171 5.51 -1.17 18.26
C ARG A 171 4.26 -0.73 18.99
N ASP A 172 4.05 0.57 19.08
CA ASP A 172 2.90 1.15 19.76
C ASP A 172 2.41 2.38 19.01
N ILE A 173 1.10 2.63 19.08
CA ILE A 173 0.46 3.80 18.50
C ILE A 173 -0.28 4.53 19.61
N PHE A 174 -0.07 5.84 19.70
CA PHE A 174 -0.69 6.71 20.68
C PHE A 174 -1.46 7.84 20.00
N SER A 175 -2.57 8.23 20.58
CA SER A 175 -3.34 9.43 20.23
C SER A 175 -3.26 10.41 21.38
N VAL A 176 -2.71 11.59 21.12
CA VAL A 176 -2.61 12.70 22.06
C VAL A 176 -3.31 13.89 21.42
N ARG A 177 -4.46 14.31 21.97
CA ARG A 177 -5.28 15.42 21.44
C ARG A 177 -5.52 15.36 19.91
N ARG A 178 -5.86 14.16 19.41
CA ARG A 178 -6.10 13.86 17.98
C ARG A 178 -4.86 13.89 17.08
N GLN A 179 -3.65 14.03 17.64
CA GLN A 179 -2.42 13.76 16.92
C GLN A 179 -1.99 12.31 17.16
N ILE A 180 -1.56 11.65 16.09
CA ILE A 180 -1.10 10.27 16.15
C ILE A 180 0.42 10.26 16.28
N ILE A 181 0.90 9.54 17.28
CA ILE A 181 2.31 9.36 17.58
C ILE A 181 2.59 7.85 17.52
N MET A 182 3.46 7.43 16.61
CA MET A 182 3.87 6.04 16.48
C MET A 182 5.25 5.84 17.10
N TYR A 183 5.36 4.87 17.99
CA TYR A 183 6.64 4.39 18.52
C TYR A 183 7.07 3.19 17.69
N ALA A 184 8.22 3.29 17.03
CA ALA A 184 8.67 2.27 16.09
C ALA A 184 10.14 1.88 16.32
N GLN A 185 10.47 0.64 15.97
CA GLN A 185 11.83 0.09 16.04
C GLN A 185 12.44 0.03 14.64
N LYS A 186 13.65 0.54 14.45
CA LYS A 186 14.33 0.49 13.16
C LYS A 186 14.72 -0.94 12.78
N LEU A 187 14.67 -1.21 11.49
CA LEU A 187 15.13 -2.43 10.86
C LEU A 187 16.21 -2.08 9.83
N GLN A 188 17.36 -2.74 9.95
CA GLN A 188 18.44 -2.63 8.99
C GLN A 188 18.25 -3.66 7.87
N THR A 189 18.29 -3.20 6.64
CA THR A 189 18.32 -4.05 5.45
C THR A 189 19.70 -4.68 5.30
N ILE A 190 19.74 -6.02 5.24
CA ILE A 190 21.00 -6.78 5.09
C ILE A 190 21.28 -7.01 3.60
N LYS A 191 20.27 -7.50 2.87
CA LYS A 191 20.37 -7.77 1.43
C LYS A 191 18.99 -7.94 0.81
N PHE A 192 18.94 -7.81 -0.52
CA PHE A 192 17.80 -8.24 -1.32
C PHE A 192 17.96 -9.71 -1.74
N ASP A 193 16.92 -10.51 -1.54
CA ASP A 193 16.85 -11.90 -1.98
C ASP A 193 16.04 -11.98 -3.29
N GLU A 194 16.74 -12.20 -4.40
CA GLU A 194 16.13 -12.25 -5.74
C GLU A 194 15.15 -13.40 -5.92
N HIS A 195 15.39 -14.54 -5.26
CA HIS A 195 14.54 -15.73 -5.40
C HIS A 195 13.16 -15.50 -4.80
N TYR A 196 13.11 -14.88 -3.61
CA TYR A 196 11.85 -14.53 -2.96
C TYR A 196 11.32 -13.14 -3.35
N HIS A 197 12.15 -12.34 -4.02
CA HIS A 197 11.91 -10.93 -4.33
C HIS A 197 11.53 -10.14 -3.07
N ALA A 198 12.36 -10.29 -2.02
CA ALA A 198 12.11 -9.75 -0.68
C ALA A 198 13.41 -9.29 -0.01
N TYR A 199 13.30 -8.32 0.90
CA TYR A 199 14.43 -7.80 1.67
C TYR A 199 14.65 -8.63 2.92
N VAL A 200 15.87 -9.09 3.12
CA VAL A 200 16.30 -9.69 4.39
C VAL A 200 16.67 -8.57 5.33
N VAL A 201 16.02 -8.52 6.49
CA VAL A 201 16.20 -7.45 7.47
C VAL A 201 16.61 -7.97 8.83
N ARG A 202 17.23 -7.11 9.63
CA ARG A 202 17.60 -7.35 11.02
C ARG A 202 17.03 -6.26 11.91
N ARG A 203 16.53 -6.65 13.09
CA ARG A 203 16.07 -5.70 14.12
C ARG A 203 17.25 -4.95 14.72
N CYS A 204 17.17 -3.62 14.76
CA CYS A 204 18.13 -2.77 15.44
C CYS A 204 17.61 -2.38 16.83
N PRO A 205 18.50 -2.12 17.81
CA PRO A 205 18.07 -1.59 19.11
C PRO A 205 17.57 -0.14 19.02
N GLU A 206 17.88 0.56 17.93
CA GLU A 206 17.42 1.93 17.69
C GLU A 206 15.89 2.02 17.56
N VAL A 207 15.33 2.95 18.31
CA VAL A 207 13.90 3.29 18.31
C VAL A 207 13.69 4.71 17.80
N ILE A 208 12.53 4.95 17.20
CA ILE A 208 12.16 6.24 16.62
C ILE A 208 10.71 6.56 16.96
N VAL A 209 10.43 7.85 17.08
CA VAL A 209 9.08 8.39 17.22
C VAL A 209 8.68 9.00 15.89
N ILE A 210 7.57 8.54 15.32
CA ILE A 210 7.06 8.98 14.02
C ILE A 210 5.76 9.76 14.26
N THR A 211 5.76 11.02 13.86
CA THR A 211 4.62 11.93 14.01
C THR A 211 4.20 12.59 12.70
N ASP A 212 5.15 12.77 11.77
CA ASP A 212 4.82 13.18 10.42
C ASP A 212 4.42 11.97 9.58
N ILE A 213 3.11 11.81 9.43
CA ILE A 213 2.49 10.72 8.67
C ILE A 213 2.33 11.11 7.20
N SER A 214 2.54 12.38 6.86
CA SER A 214 2.40 12.86 5.48
C SER A 214 3.49 12.30 4.56
N GLY A 215 4.70 12.04 5.07
CA GLY A 215 5.79 11.39 4.32
C GLY A 215 5.70 9.86 4.23
N LEU A 216 4.80 9.24 5.00
CA LEU A 216 4.58 7.78 5.01
C LEU A 216 3.61 7.39 3.89
N HIS A 217 4.13 7.22 2.68
CA HIS A 217 3.33 6.80 1.51
C HIS A 217 3.31 5.28 1.29
N SER A 218 3.95 4.50 2.18
CA SER A 218 3.96 3.04 2.09
C SER A 218 2.70 2.43 2.71
N ASN A 219 2.05 1.52 1.98
CA ASN A 219 1.06 0.62 2.59
C ASN A 219 1.73 -0.24 3.67
N GLU A 220 0.96 -0.70 4.66
CA GLU A 220 1.44 -1.60 5.72
C GLU A 220 2.16 -2.82 5.12
N LEU A 221 3.42 -2.99 5.52
CA LEU A 221 4.20 -4.18 5.19
C LEU A 221 4.13 -5.19 6.33
N SER A 222 4.10 -6.47 5.97
CA SER A 222 4.16 -7.57 6.91
C SER A 222 5.57 -8.15 6.98
N ILE A 223 5.98 -8.50 8.20
CA ILE A 223 7.20 -9.27 8.45
C ILE A 223 6.90 -10.76 8.27
N HIS A 224 7.76 -11.45 7.53
CA HIS A 224 7.71 -12.90 7.41
C HIS A 224 9.00 -13.51 7.96
N THR A 225 8.90 -14.45 8.88
CA THR A 225 10.04 -15.19 9.42
C THR A 225 10.11 -16.57 8.79
N LEU A 226 11.20 -16.89 8.10
CA LEU A 226 11.48 -18.22 7.56
C LEU A 226 12.80 -18.72 8.15
N GLY A 227 12.71 -19.67 9.09
CA GLY A 227 13.86 -20.12 9.88
C GLY A 227 14.46 -18.98 10.71
N ASN A 228 15.77 -18.76 10.59
CA ASN A 228 16.50 -17.70 11.32
C ASN A 228 16.52 -16.35 10.59
N LYS A 229 15.83 -16.22 9.44
CA LYS A 229 15.84 -14.99 8.63
C LYS A 229 14.48 -14.31 8.65
N THR A 230 14.54 -12.98 8.71
CA THR A 230 13.37 -12.11 8.67
C THR A 230 13.30 -11.43 7.31
N PHE A 231 12.16 -11.55 6.64
CA PHE A 231 11.92 -11.06 5.29
C PHE A 231 10.82 -10.00 5.30
N ILE A 232 11.00 -8.98 4.47
CA ILE A 232 9.98 -7.99 4.14
C ILE A 232 9.79 -8.03 2.63
N SER A 233 8.57 -8.37 2.21
CA SER A 233 8.18 -8.35 0.81
C SER A 233 7.68 -6.95 0.46
N ALA A 234 8.55 -6.15 -0.15
CA ALA A 234 8.21 -4.79 -0.58
C ALA A 234 7.65 -4.77 -2.01
N ARG A 235 6.91 -5.82 -2.41
CA ARG A 235 6.36 -6.00 -3.78
C ARG A 235 5.58 -4.77 -4.27
N HIS A 236 5.13 -3.92 -3.36
CA HIS A 236 4.31 -2.75 -3.67
C HIS A 236 4.57 -1.54 -2.76
N THR A 237 5.81 -1.18 -2.41
CA THR A 237 6.02 -0.04 -1.46
C THR A 237 7.05 1.03 -1.82
N PHE A 238 7.93 0.84 -2.80
CA PHE A 238 8.83 1.93 -3.20
C PHE A 238 8.08 2.95 -4.06
N ALA A 239 7.74 4.09 -3.47
CA ALA A 239 7.48 5.32 -4.19
C ALA A 239 8.74 6.17 -4.03
N GLU A 240 9.54 6.29 -5.08
CA GLU A 240 10.56 7.33 -5.12
C GLU A 240 9.83 8.66 -5.33
N ASN A 241 9.97 9.57 -4.37
CA ASN A 241 9.61 10.96 -4.56
C ASN A 241 10.74 11.59 -5.39
N ILE A 242 10.44 11.94 -6.64
CA ILE A 242 11.18 12.96 -7.40
C ILE A 242 10.29 14.21 -7.44
#